data_AF-A0A366SKV0-F1
#
_entry.id   AF-A0A366SKV0-F1
#
_cell.length_a   1.000
_cell.length_b   1.000
_cell.length_c   1.000
_cell.angle_alpha   90.00
_cell.angle_beta   90.00
_cell.angle_gamma   90.00
#
_symmetry.space_group_name_H-M   'P 1'
#
loop_
_entity.id
_entity.type
_entity.pdbx_description
1 polymer ?
#
loop_
_entity_poly.entity_id
_entity_poly.type
_entity_poly.pdbx_seq_one_letter_code
_entity_poly.pdbx_strand_id
1 'polypeptide(L)' 'MSSSEKTIKTLTKTIETQLKTIEAMSNELALLREQVAYLTKKLYGKSSEKRDYNQNQLSLFDDMELPEEESDCPR' A
#
# COMPACT_ATOMS: atom_id res chain seq x y z
N MET A 1 -51.82 17.58 5.90
CA MET A 1 -50.54 17.92 5.25
C MET A 1 -50.76 18.03 3.75
N SER A 2 -50.34 19.15 3.17
CA SER A 2 -50.38 19.42 1.73
C SER A 2 -49.52 18.39 0.97
N SER A 3 -49.87 18.11 -0.29
CA SER A 3 -49.07 17.23 -1.17
C SER A 3 -47.59 17.65 -1.19
N SER A 4 -47.34 18.96 -1.20
CA SER A 4 -46.00 19.55 -1.18
C SER A 4 -45.21 19.22 0.09
N GLU A 5 -45.86 19.22 1.26
CA GLU A 5 -45.20 18.89 2.54
C GLU A 5 -44.78 17.42 2.61
N LYS A 6 -45.59 16.53 2.02
CA LYS A 6 -45.25 15.10 1.91
C LYS A 6 -44.02 14.89 1.03
N THR A 7 -43.95 15.59 -0.11
CA THR A 7 -42.79 15.53 -1.02
C THR A 7 -41.53 16.03 -0.35
N ILE A 8 -41.58 17.19 0.33
CA ILE A 8 -40.44 17.75 1.07
C ILE A 8 -39.93 16.75 2.10
N LYS A 9 -40.83 16.17 2.92
CA LYS A 9 -40.46 15.19 3.93
C LYS A 9 -39.78 13.96 3.36
N THR A 10 -40.25 13.45 2.22
CA THR A 10 -39.63 12.31 1.54
C THR A 10 -38.24 12.67 1.01
N LEU A 11 -38.10 13.83 0.37
CA LEU A 11 -36.80 14.31 -0.13
C LEU A 11 -35.79 14.50 0.99
N THR A 12 -36.18 15.11 2.12
CA THR A 12 -35.31 15.29 3.28
C THR A 12 -34.81 13.94 3.80
N LYS A 13 -35.69 12.95 3.94
CA LYS A 13 -35.30 11.59 4.34
C LYS A 13 -34.33 10.96 3.34
N THR A 14 -34.58 11.10 2.04
CA THR A 14 -33.67 10.58 1.02
C THR A 14 -32.29 11.22 1.14
N ILE A 15 -32.22 12.54 1.30
CA ILE A 15 -30.95 13.27 1.49
C ILE A 15 -30.23 12.76 2.74
N GLU A 16 -30.92 12.63 3.87
CA GLU A 16 -30.32 12.11 5.11
C GLU A 16 -29.76 10.69 4.94
N THR A 17 -30.49 9.81 4.25
CA THR A 17 -30.00 8.45 3.98
C THR A 17 -28.78 8.46 3.07
N GLN A 18 -28.80 9.28 2.02
CA GLN A 18 -27.68 9.40 1.09
C GLN A 18 -26.43 9.95 1.76
N LEU A 19 -26.57 10.94 2.64
CA LEU A 19 -25.45 11.48 3.41
C LEU A 19 -24.80 10.41 4.30
N LYS A 20 -25.59 9.61 5.00
CA LYS A 20 -25.09 8.50 5.82
C LYS A 20 -24.38 7.45 4.97
N THR A 21 -24.91 7.13 3.80
CA THR A 21 -24.25 6.19 2.86
C THR A 21 -22.92 6.74 2.36
N ILE A 22 -22.86 8.02 1.99
CA ILE A 22 -21.62 8.68 1.55
C ILE A 22 -20.57 8.66 2.66
N GLU A 23 -20.96 8.96 3.89
CA GLU A 23 -20.07 8.92 5.05
C GLU A 23 -19.50 7.51 5.29
N ALA A 24 -20.36 6.48 5.28
CA ALA A 24 -19.93 5.09 5.43
C ALA A 24 -18.94 4.68 4.33
N MET A 25 -19.27 4.97 3.07
CA MET A 25 -18.39 4.68 1.93
C MET A 25 -17.05 5.43 2.02
N SER A 26 -17.06 6.68 2.49
CA SER A 26 -15.84 7.46 2.68
C SER A 26 -14.93 6.84 3.74
N ASN A 27 -15.50 6.36 4.84
CA ASN A 27 -14.75 5.70 5.92
C ASN A 27 -14.16 4.37 5.45
N GLU A 28 -14.94 3.55 4.73
CA GLU A 28 -14.44 2.30 4.13
C GLU A 28 -13.30 2.56 3.14
N LEU A 29 -13.42 3.58 2.30
CA LEU A 29 -12.39 3.95 1.33
C LEU A 29 -11.10 4.40 2.03
N ALA A 30 -11.21 5.19 3.10
CA ALA A 30 -10.06 5.59 3.91
C ALA A 30 -9.35 4.38 4.52
N LEU A 31 -10.11 3.45 5.12
CA LEU A 31 -9.58 2.21 5.70
C LEU A 31 -8.90 1.32 4.65
N LEU A 32 -9.50 1.19 3.46
CA LEU A 32 -8.91 0.42 2.36
C LEU A 32 -7.60 1.04 1.87
N ARG A 33 -7.53 2.37 1.76
CA ARG A 33 -6.29 3.07 1.41
C ARG A 33 -5.18 2.82 2.43
N GLU A 34 -5.50 2.83 3.72
CA GLU A 34 -4.55 2.51 4.79
C GLU A 34 -4.04 1.07 4.69
N GLN A 35 -4.95 0.11 4.49
CA GLN A 35 -4.58 -1.31 4.32
C GLN A 35 -3.67 -1.53 3.11
N VAL A 36 -3.99 -0.90 1.97
CA VAL A 36 -3.13 -0.94 0.79
C VAL A 36 -1.75 -0.38 1.11
N ALA A 37 -1.67 0.80 1.73
CA ALA A 37 -0.39 1.39 2.11
C ALA A 37 0.42 0.48 3.05
N TYR A 38 -0.22 -0.11 4.05
CA TYR A 38 0.41 -1.05 4.97
C TYR A 38 0.95 -2.29 4.25
N LEU A 39 0.14 -2.93 3.42
CA LEU A 39 0.54 -4.13 2.68
C LEU A 39 1.65 -3.83 1.66
N THR A 40 1.57 -2.70 0.95
CA THR A 40 2.63 -2.24 0.05
C THR A 40 3.94 -2.03 0.82
N LYS A 41 3.89 -1.40 2.00
CA LYS A 41 5.07 -1.26 2.86
C LYS A 41 5.56 -2.61 3.41
N LYS A 42 4.67 -3.57 3.66
CA LYS A 42 5.07 -4.89 4.15
C LYS A 42 5.78 -5.72 3.07
N LEU A 43 5.33 -5.62 1.82
CA LEU A 43 5.90 -6.36 0.69
C LEU A 43 7.18 -5.72 0.13
N TYR A 44 7.20 -4.38 0.04
CA TYR A 44 8.24 -3.64 -0.67
C TYR A 44 8.93 -2.58 0.18
N GLY A 45 8.44 -2.35 1.40
CA GLY A 45 9.17 -1.51 2.34
C GLY A 45 10.48 -2.18 2.69
N LYS A 46 11.53 -1.37 2.80
CA LYS A 46 12.83 -1.85 3.27
C LYS A 46 12.62 -2.48 4.64
N SER A 47 12.64 -3.81 4.72
CA SER A 47 13.01 -4.50 5.95
C SER A 47 14.39 -3.97 6.28
N SER A 48 14.44 -2.97 7.18
CA SER A 48 15.68 -2.52 7.76
C SER A 48 16.15 -3.65 8.68
N GLU A 49 16.61 -4.74 8.07
CA GLU A 49 17.63 -5.57 8.67
C GLU A 49 18.83 -4.62 8.77
N LYS A 50 18.90 -3.88 9.87
CA LYS A 50 20.15 -3.22 10.24
C LYS A 50 21.08 -4.38 10.48
N ARG A 51 21.77 -4.82 9.43
CA ARG A 51 23.07 -5.45 9.61
C ARG A 51 23.87 -4.35 10.26
N ASP A 52 23.96 -4.39 11.59
CA ASP A 52 25.04 -3.69 12.28
C ASP A 52 26.28 -4.04 11.46
N TYR A 53 26.82 -3.03 10.79
CA TYR A 53 27.96 -3.19 9.91
C TYR A 53 29.12 -3.60 10.83
N ASN A 54 29.26 -4.91 11.01
CA ASN A 54 30.34 -5.48 11.80
C ASN A 54 31.59 -5.15 11.00
N GLN A 55 32.48 -4.32 11.55
CA GLN A 55 33.74 -3.94 10.91
C GLN A 55 34.64 -5.15 10.59
N ASN A 56 34.29 -6.33 11.09
CA ASN A 56 34.95 -7.61 10.85
C ASN A 56 34.23 -8.52 9.84
N GLN A 57 33.16 -8.07 9.17
CA GLN A 57 32.50 -8.83 8.10
C GLN A 57 33.00 -8.38 6.73
N LEU A 58 33.62 -9.29 5.98
CA LEU A 58 33.92 -9.08 4.55
C LEU A 58 32.61 -9.21 3.74
N SER A 59 32.35 -8.25 2.86
CA SER A 59 31.20 -8.29 1.95
C SER A 59 31.47 -9.28 0.82
N LEU A 60 30.60 -10.29 0.67
CA LEU A 60 30.73 -11.35 -0.34
C LEU A 60 30.73 -10.80 -1.79
N PHE A 61 30.29 -9.57 -1.98
CA PHE A 61 30.19 -8.91 -3.28
C PHE A 61 31.23 -7.81 -3.50
N ASP A 62 32.09 -7.53 -2.52
CA ASP A 62 33.11 -6.48 -2.66
C ASP A 62 34.38 -7.03 -3.34
N ASP A 63 34.64 -8.35 -3.28
CA ASP A 63 35.80 -9.01 -3.88
C ASP A 63 35.45 -9.86 -5.11
N MET A 64 34.54 -9.38 -5.96
CA MET A 64 34.33 -9.99 -7.28
C MET A 64 35.17 -9.24 -8.32
N GLU A 65 36.50 -9.41 -8.27
CA GLU A 65 37.28 -9.31 -9.50
C GLU A 65 36.80 -10.47 -10.39
N LEU A 66 36.01 -10.14 -11.42
CA LEU A 66 35.66 -11.07 -12.49
C LEU A 66 36.98 -11.64 -13.03
N PRO A 67 37.23 -12.96 -12.94
CA PRO A 67 38.34 -13.54 -13.67
C PRO A 67 38.09 -13.28 -15.16
N GLU A 68 39.08 -12.74 -15.86
CA GLU A 68 39.07 -12.69 -17.32
C GLU A 68 38.80 -14.12 -17.81
N GLU A 69 37.69 -14.31 -18.55
CA GLU A 69 37.36 -15.61 -19.11
C GLU A 69 38.43 -16.00 -20.14
N GLU A 70 39.47 -16.71 -19.69
CA GLU A 70 40.19 -17.63 -20.56
C GLU A 70 39.21 -18.75 -20.91
N SER A 71 38.56 -18.54 -22.05
CA SER A 71 37.80 -19.52 -22.83
C SER A 71 38.65 -20.79 -23.05
N ASP A 72 38.60 -21.73 -22.11
CA ASP A 72 39.06 -23.10 -22.33
C ASP A 72 37.88 -23.92 -22.87
N CYS A 73 37.66 -23.84 -24.18
CA CYS A 73 36.77 -24.76 -24.88
C CYS A 73 37.41 -26.16 -24.90
N PRO A 74 36.74 -27.22 -24.40
CA PRO A 74 37.17 -28.57 -24.73
C PRO A 74 36.78 -28.88 -26.19
N ARG A 75 37.74 -29.41 -26.95
CA ARG A 75 37.59 -29.92 -28.31
C ARG A 75 36.70 -31.16 -28.37
#